data_AF-A0A5P2DA03-F1
#
_entry.id   AF-A0A5P2DA03-F1
#
_cell.length_a   1.000
_cell.length_b   1.000
_cell.length_c   1.000
_cell.angle_alpha   90.00
_cell.angle_beta   90.00
_cell.angle_gamma   90.00
#
_symmetry.space_group_name_H-M   'P 1'
#
loop_
_entity.id
_entity.type
_entity.pdbx_description
1 polymer ?
#
loop_
_entity_poly.entity_id
_entity_poly.type
_entity_poly.pdbx_seq_one_letter_code
_entity_poly.pdbx_strand_id
1 'polypeptide(L)'
;MGGPSARIRAVLWGEVMKQYAGIGRALLAYNTDNEQGFAFETHDHKWHPVDREGITLIHRPSDRAAYQTPPSRGWSKAAKRRRFGNR
;
A
#
# COMPACT_ATOMS: atom_id res chain seq x y z
N MET A 1 -12.79 18.05 -5.51
CA MET A 1 -13.17 16.76 -6.13
C MET A 1 -14.17 17.04 -7.24
N GLY A 2 -13.97 16.50 -8.43
CA GLY A 2 -14.87 16.70 -9.58
C GLY A 2 -15.22 15.37 -10.23
N GLY A 3 -16.35 15.32 -10.94
CA GLY A 3 -16.82 14.13 -11.66
C GLY A 3 -16.76 14.33 -13.17
N PRO A 4 -15.57 14.37 -13.81
CA PRO A 4 -15.49 14.44 -15.25
C PRO A 4 -16.11 13.19 -15.89
N SER A 5 -16.62 13.33 -17.11
CA SER A 5 -17.09 12.18 -17.88
C SER A 5 -15.94 11.19 -18.10
N ALA A 6 -16.27 9.91 -18.37
CA ALA A 6 -15.28 8.87 -18.61
C ALA A 6 -14.27 9.27 -19.71
N ARG A 7 -14.73 9.96 -20.75
CA ARG A 7 -13.87 10.46 -21.84
C ARG A 7 -12.88 11.52 -21.35
N ILE A 8 -13.36 12.52 -20.62
CA ILE A 8 -12.50 13.59 -20.10
C ILE A 8 -11.50 13.01 -19.09
N ARG A 9 -11.95 12.10 -18.23
CA ARG A 9 -11.10 11.38 -17.27
C ARG A 9 -9.96 10.63 -17.97
N ALA A 10 -10.26 9.89 -19.04
CA ALA A 10 -9.23 9.15 -19.79
C ALA A 10 -8.18 10.08 -20.41
N VAL A 11 -8.59 11.23 -20.95
CA VAL A 11 -7.66 12.23 -21.50
C VAL A 11 -6.77 12.81 -20.40
N LEU A 12 -7.37 13.26 -19.29
CA LEU A 12 -6.62 13.81 -18.16
C LEU A 12 -5.63 12.79 -17.60
N TRP A 13 -6.05 11.54 -17.46
CA TRP A 13 -5.21 10.48 -16.94
C TRP A 13 -4.06 10.13 -17.90
N GLY A 14 -4.32 10.11 -19.21
CA GLY A 14 -3.28 9.95 -20.23
C GLY A 14 -2.23 11.07 -20.17
N GLU A 15 -2.63 12.31 -19.93
CA GLU A 15 -1.69 13.41 -19.75
C GLU A 15 -0.86 13.27 -18.47
N VAL A 16 -1.45 12.81 -17.36
CA VAL A 16 -0.71 12.50 -16.14
C VAL A 16 0.36 11.44 -16.40
N MET A 17 -0.01 10.36 -17.09
CA MET A 17 0.94 9.30 -17.43
C MET A 17 2.08 9.80 -18.32
N LYS A 18 1.82 10.68 -19.29
CA LYS A 18 2.84 11.22 -20.20
C LYS A 18 3.76 12.22 -19.52
N GLN A 19 3.21 13.17 -18.77
CA GLN A 19 3.95 14.30 -18.23
C GLN A 19 4.77 13.93 -16.99
N TYR A 20 4.33 12.93 -16.22
CA TYR A 20 4.95 12.56 -14.95
C TYR A 20 5.60 11.17 -14.96
N ALA A 21 5.70 10.53 -16.13
CA ALA A 21 6.44 9.28 -16.30
C ALA A 21 7.87 9.41 -15.74
N GLY A 22 8.16 8.66 -14.68
CA GLY A 22 9.48 8.61 -14.05
C GLY A 22 9.82 9.78 -13.12
N ILE A 23 8.93 10.75 -12.94
CA ILE A 23 9.17 11.94 -12.09
C ILE A 23 8.28 11.92 -10.83
N GLY A 24 7.18 11.17 -10.84
CA GLY A 24 6.27 11.12 -9.71
C GLY A 24 5.34 9.91 -9.73
N ARG A 25 4.55 9.80 -8.67
CA ARG A 25 3.55 8.73 -8.49
C ARG A 25 2.17 9.35 -8.48
N ALA A 26 1.21 8.71 -9.12
CA ALA A 26 -0.17 9.16 -9.14
C ALA A 26 -1.14 8.02 -8.81
N LEU A 27 -2.23 8.38 -8.14
CA LEU A 27 -3.37 7.51 -7.88
C LEU A 27 -4.64 8.26 -8.25
N LEU A 28 -5.45 7.66 -9.10
CA LEU A 28 -6.75 8.16 -9.51
C LEU A 28 -7.83 7.27 -8.90
N ALA A 29 -8.76 7.87 -8.16
CA ALA A 29 -9.99 7.24 -7.72
C ALA A 29 -11.16 7.91 -8.43
N TYR A 30 -12.11 7.14 -8.95
CA TYR A 30 -13.24 7.69 -9.68
C TYR A 30 -14.49 6.83 -9.54
N ASN A 31 -15.65 7.46 -9.67
CA ASN A 31 -16.93 6.76 -9.65
C ASN A 31 -17.16 5.97 -10.94
N THR A 32 -17.67 4.77 -10.81
CA THR A 32 -18.05 3.89 -11.91
C THR A 32 -19.27 3.07 -11.52
N ASP A 33 -20.00 2.56 -12.50
CA ASP A 33 -21.17 1.72 -12.29
C ASP A 33 -20.74 0.25 -12.10
N ASN A 34 -20.14 -0.03 -10.95
CA ASN A 34 -19.82 -1.37 -10.48
C ASN A 34 -20.37 -1.57 -9.06
N GLU A 35 -20.25 -2.77 -8.50
CA GLU A 35 -20.76 -3.11 -7.17
C GLU A 35 -20.24 -2.18 -6.05
N GLN A 36 -19.03 -1.62 -6.21
CA GLN A 36 -18.41 -0.74 -5.22
C GLN A 36 -18.76 0.75 -5.45
N GLY A 37 -19.25 1.11 -6.63
CA GLY A 37 -19.48 2.49 -7.05
C GLY A 37 -18.21 3.28 -7.42
N PHE A 38 -17.02 2.66 -7.39
CA PHE A 38 -15.75 3.30 -7.72
C PHE A 38 -14.68 2.31 -8.20
N ALA A 39 -13.62 2.86 -8.81
CA ALA A 39 -12.43 2.13 -9.22
C ALA A 39 -11.16 2.97 -9.02
N PHE A 40 -10.01 2.30 -9.09
CA PHE A 40 -8.69 2.91 -8.94
C PHE A 40 -7.82 2.69 -10.16
N GLU A 41 -7.04 3.70 -10.52
CA GLU A 41 -5.92 3.58 -11.45
C GLU A 41 -4.65 4.17 -10.81
N THR A 42 -3.49 3.57 -11.10
CA THR A 42 -2.22 3.95 -10.47
C THR A 42 -1.11 4.10 -11.50
N HIS A 43 -0.25 5.08 -11.31
CA HIS A 43 0.95 5.31 -12.11
C HIS A 43 2.19 5.38 -11.21
N ASP A 44 3.16 4.49 -11.45
CA ASP A 44 4.40 4.33 -10.67
C ASP A 44 4.21 4.35 -9.15
N HIS A 45 3.03 3.93 -8.68
CA HIS A 45 2.67 3.99 -7.28
C HIS A 45 2.99 2.66 -6.61
N LYS A 46 3.56 2.69 -5.40
CA LYS A 46 3.81 1.46 -4.61
C LYS A 46 2.51 0.71 -4.28
N TRP A 47 1.39 1.41 -4.31
CA TRP A 47 0.09 0.86 -4.01
C TRP A 47 -0.56 0.43 -5.30
N HIS A 48 -1.00 -0.82 -5.34
CA HIS A 48 -1.55 -1.42 -6.56
C HIS A 48 -3.00 -1.85 -6.30
N PRO A 49 -3.93 -1.56 -7.22
CA PRO A 49 -5.25 -2.17 -7.19
C PRO A 49 -5.13 -3.69 -7.31
N VAL A 50 -5.82 -4.42 -6.45
CA VAL A 50 -5.85 -5.88 -6.42
C VAL A 50 -7.29 -6.33 -6.28
N ASP A 51 -7.73 -7.19 -7.19
CA ASP A 51 -9.04 -7.83 -7.09
C ASP A 51 -9.04 -8.93 -6.02
N ARG A 52 -10.10 -8.94 -5.20
CA ARG A 52 -10.36 -9.95 -4.17
C ARG A 52 -11.84 -10.28 -4.20
N GLU A 53 -12.19 -11.40 -4.83
CA GLU A 53 -13.57 -11.88 -4.88
C GLU A 53 -14.54 -10.85 -5.50
N GLY A 54 -14.10 -10.11 -6.53
CA GLY A 54 -14.90 -9.06 -7.18
C GLY A 54 -14.80 -7.67 -6.53
N ILE A 55 -14.15 -7.57 -5.37
CA ILE A 55 -13.90 -6.31 -4.67
C ILE A 55 -12.50 -5.83 -5.01
N THR A 56 -12.39 -4.68 -5.67
CA THR A 56 -11.08 -4.05 -5.93
C THR A 56 -10.60 -3.33 -4.67
N LEU A 57 -9.45 -3.75 -4.14
CA LEU A 57 -8.78 -3.17 -2.97
C LEU A 57 -7.44 -2.55 -3.38
N ILE A 58 -6.89 -1.66 -2.54
CA ILE A 58 -5.54 -1.13 -2.73
C ILE A 58 -4.56 -1.90 -1.84
N HIS A 59 -3.66 -2.68 -2.45
CA HIS A 59 -2.57 -3.33 -1.73
C HIS A 59 -1.44 -2.33 -1.46
N ARG A 60 -1.20 -2.06 -0.18
CA ARG A 60 -0.03 -1.30 0.29
C ARG A 60 1.04 -2.29 0.78
N PRO A 61 2.18 -2.41 0.09
CA PRO A 61 3.30 -3.19 0.60
C PRO A 61 3.73 -2.64 1.97
N SER A 62 3.89 -3.52 2.94
CA SER A 62 4.50 -3.16 4.23
C SER A 62 6.02 -3.23 4.10
N ASP A 63 6.74 -2.17 4.46
CA ASP A 63 8.22 -2.18 4.57
C ASP A 63 8.71 -3.09 5.73
N ARG A 64 7.85 -3.93 6.31
CA ARG A 64 8.12 -4.82 7.44
C ARG A 64 8.94 -6.06 7.05
N ALA A 65 9.89 -5.88 6.14
CA ALA A 65 11.06 -6.74 5.96
C ALA A 65 12.21 -6.34 6.90
N ALA A 66 11.95 -5.56 7.96
CA ALA A 66 12.84 -5.50 9.10
C ALA A 66 12.56 -6.71 9.98
N TYR A 67 13.35 -7.76 9.76
CA TYR A 67 13.62 -8.84 10.70
C TYR A 67 13.35 -8.38 12.14
N GLN A 68 12.38 -9.01 12.81
CA GLN A 68 12.43 -9.02 14.27
C GLN A 68 13.67 -9.83 14.63
N THR A 69 14.82 -9.17 14.74
CA THR A 69 16.00 -9.79 15.31
C THR A 69 15.56 -10.34 16.66
N PRO A 70 15.59 -11.67 16.87
CA PRO A 70 15.16 -12.22 18.15
C PRO A 70 16.00 -11.54 19.24
N PRO A 71 15.37 -11.03 20.31
CA PRO A 71 16.08 -10.29 21.33
C PRO A 71 17.21 -11.16 21.91
N SER A 72 18.38 -10.56 22.14
CA SER A 72 19.58 -11.28 22.59
C SER A 72 19.28 -12.18 23.80
N ARG A 73 19.76 -13.43 23.79
CA ARG A 73 19.53 -14.37 24.92
C ARG A 73 20.01 -13.72 26.22
N GLY A 74 19.15 -13.71 27.25
CA GLY A 74 19.48 -13.15 28.56
C GLY A 74 18.83 -11.80 28.90
N TRP A 75 18.08 -11.19 27.98
CA TRP A 75 17.43 -9.90 28.20
C TRP A 75 16.29 -9.93 29.24
N SER A 76 15.64 -11.08 29.44
CA SER A 76 14.48 -11.18 30.34
C SER A 76 14.90 -11.31 31.81
N LYS A 77 14.06 -10.79 32.72
CA LYS A 77 14.28 -10.95 34.17
C LYS A 77 14.35 -12.43 34.57
N ALA A 78 13.56 -13.29 33.92
CA ALA A 78 13.61 -14.74 34.13
C ALA A 78 14.97 -15.33 33.72
N ALA A 79 15.52 -14.94 32.57
CA ALA A 79 16.83 -15.41 32.12
C ALA A 79 17.95 -14.91 33.04
N LYS A 80 17.89 -13.64 33.50
CA LYS A 80 18.85 -13.09 34.48
C LYS A 80 18.76 -13.82 35.84
N ARG A 81 17.54 -14.13 36.32
CA ARG A 81 17.34 -14.94 37.54
C ARG A 81 17.92 -16.35 37.41
N ARG A 82 17.73 -17.04 36.28
CA ARG A 82 18.34 -18.37 36.06
C ARG A 82 19.86 -18.32 36.04
N ARG A 83 20.46 -17.25 35.51
CA ARG A 83 21.93 -17.10 35.43
C ARG A 83 22.59 -16.74 36.77
N PHE A 84 21.94 -15.93 37.59
CA PHE A 84 22.55 -15.34 38.80
C PHE A 84 21.83 -15.70 40.13
N GLY A 85 20.70 -16.42 40.08
CA GLY A 85 19.86 -16.70 41.23
C GLY A 85 20.17 -18.01 41.98
N ASN A 86 21.14 -18.81 41.53
CA ASN A 86 21.62 -19.99 42.26
C ASN A 86 22.85 -19.65 43.11
N ARG A 87 22.68 -18.76 44.09
CA ARG A 87 23.60 -18.60 45.22
C ARG A 87 22.80 -18.72 46.51
#